data_AF-A0A9P7K8E4-F1
#
_entry.id   AF-A0A9P7K8E4-F1
#
_cell.length_a   1.000
_cell.length_b   1.000
_cell.length_c   1.000
_cell.angle_alpha   90.00
_cell.angle_beta   90.00
_cell.angle_gamma   90.00
#
_symmetry.space_group_name_H-M   'P 1'
#
loop_
_entity.id
_entity.type
_entity.pdbx_description
1 polymer ?
#
loop_
_entity_poly.entity_id
_entity_poly.type
_entity_poly.pdbx_seq_one_letter_code
_entity_poly.pdbx_strand_id
1 'polypeptide(L)'
;MDLQPSTYDATLDELAPPPYQTHRSISGDSMLKPLVAASIAAEEVPSAVLALVSNLVTLYPDSDSTFSSSMLESCAKACSEHGYSLSKLLQDTASESMAGHTPIYWAIVNRTPTSQDASIHKTGLPGLISALLSYTSPLTERTILDIRHGCLAASDQHVFQGLRLSPLFNPLSGPQAMLLGGAIPHDEITVKYPEDEGEFEVKFKIPHFHKRMRVVQHIALDLIAKGTNATAT
;
A
#
# COMPACT_ATOMS: atom_id res chain seq x y z
N MET A 1 -12.96 9.14 63.76
CA MET A 1 -12.90 7.74 63.30
C MET A 1 -12.59 7.78 61.82
N ASP A 2 -11.30 7.91 61.56
CA ASP A 2 -10.67 7.87 60.26
C ASP A 2 -10.67 6.45 59.70
N LEU A 3 -11.08 6.29 58.44
CA LEU A 3 -10.65 5.17 57.60
C LEU A 3 -10.38 5.70 56.20
N GLN A 4 -9.10 5.61 55.82
CA GLN A 4 -8.49 6.08 54.59
C GLN A 4 -8.87 5.24 53.36
N PRO A 5 -8.72 5.80 52.15
CA PRO A 5 -8.91 5.07 50.89
C PRO A 5 -7.74 4.12 50.60
N SER A 6 -8.08 2.94 50.08
CA SER A 6 -7.17 1.88 49.63
C SER A 6 -6.31 2.34 48.46
N THR A 7 -5.01 2.29 48.68
CA THR A 7 -3.95 2.36 47.66
C THR A 7 -4.04 1.18 46.71
N TYR A 8 -4.08 1.45 45.40
CA TYR A 8 -3.60 0.51 44.38
C TYR A 8 -2.38 1.14 43.74
N ASP A 9 -1.25 0.48 43.95
CA ASP A 9 0.06 0.75 43.39
C ASP A 9 0.30 -0.31 42.31
N ALA A 10 0.54 0.12 41.08
CA ALA A 10 0.92 -0.74 39.98
C ALA A 10 1.79 0.07 39.02
N THR A 11 3.07 0.20 39.40
CA THR A 11 4.26 0.16 38.53
C THR A 11 4.05 0.65 37.09
N LEU A 12 4.33 1.94 36.89
CA LEU A 12 4.89 2.49 35.67
C LEU A 12 6.33 1.98 35.54
N ASP A 13 6.53 0.91 34.78
CA ASP A 13 7.85 0.61 34.24
C ASP A 13 7.72 -0.04 32.85
N GLU A 14 8.65 0.34 31.98
CA GLU A 14 8.97 -0.31 30.71
C GLU A 14 8.07 -0.08 29.48
N LEU A 15 8.26 1.08 28.83
CA LEU A 15 8.17 1.22 27.36
C LEU A 15 9.08 2.37 26.90
N ALA A 16 10.38 2.22 27.18
CA ALA A 16 11.41 3.02 26.52
C ALA A 16 11.74 2.37 25.16
N PRO A 17 11.86 3.14 24.07
CA PRO A 17 12.34 2.61 22.80
C PRO A 17 13.80 2.16 22.95
N PRO A 18 14.20 1.02 22.34
CA PRO A 18 15.58 0.56 22.43
C PRO A 18 16.54 1.60 21.81
N PRO A 19 17.76 1.74 22.36
CA PRO A 19 18.72 2.73 21.88
C PRO A 19 19.11 2.44 20.42
N TYR A 20 18.98 3.46 19.58
CA TYR A 20 19.54 3.51 18.23
C TYR A 20 21.03 3.17 18.29
N GLN A 21 21.41 2.02 17.71
CA GLN A 21 22.81 1.71 17.49
C GLN A 21 23.32 2.50 16.29
N THR A 22 24.25 3.40 16.60
CA THR A 22 25.02 4.23 15.70
C THR A 22 25.77 3.41 14.65
N HIS A 23 25.59 3.82 13.39
CA HIS A 23 26.37 3.54 12.18
C HIS A 23 27.64 2.68 12.33
N ARG A 24 27.61 1.49 11.71
CA ARG A 24 28.80 0.89 11.10
C ARG A 24 28.77 1.16 9.61
N SER A 25 29.67 2.05 9.18
CA SER A 25 30.01 2.24 7.77
C SER A 25 30.65 0.96 7.25
N ILE A 26 29.94 0.20 6.42
CA ILE A 26 30.51 -0.87 5.61
C ILE A 26 30.52 -0.35 4.18
N SER A 27 31.68 0.18 3.80
CA SER A 27 32.08 0.36 2.41
C SER A 27 32.21 -1.03 1.78
N GLY A 28 31.57 -1.24 0.64
CA GLY A 28 31.65 -2.52 -0.07
C GLY A 28 30.57 -2.68 -1.11
N ASP A 29 30.81 -2.12 -2.30
CA ASP A 29 30.31 -2.66 -3.56
C ASP A 29 30.42 -4.20 -3.56
N SER A 30 29.41 -4.88 -4.10
CA SER A 30 29.26 -6.34 -4.23
C SER A 30 28.63 -7.07 -3.06
N MET A 31 27.30 -7.28 -3.11
CA MET A 31 26.68 -8.61 -3.04
C MET A 31 25.14 -8.53 -3.06
N LEU A 32 24.56 -8.10 -4.19
CA LEU A 32 23.19 -8.49 -4.56
C LEU A 32 23.20 -8.88 -6.04
N LYS A 33 23.89 -9.98 -6.35
CA LYS A 33 23.64 -10.73 -7.60
C LYS A 33 22.28 -11.44 -7.44
N PRO A 34 21.50 -11.61 -8.52
CA PRO A 34 20.20 -12.26 -8.45
C PRO A 34 20.37 -13.73 -8.10
N LEU A 35 20.28 -14.04 -6.81
CA LEU A 35 20.45 -15.37 -6.23
C LEU A 35 19.13 -16.16 -6.28
N VAL A 36 18.45 -16.15 -7.43
CA VAL A 36 17.22 -16.93 -7.60
C VAL A 36 17.45 -18.13 -8.54
N ALA A 37 18.61 -18.20 -9.22
CA ALA A 37 18.92 -19.30 -10.15
C ALA A 37 19.71 -20.48 -9.53
N ALA A 38 20.09 -20.43 -8.25
CA ALA A 38 20.96 -21.44 -7.65
C ALA A 38 20.21 -22.32 -6.63
N SER A 39 19.62 -23.42 -7.14
CA SER A 39 19.23 -24.62 -6.38
C SER A 39 18.43 -24.40 -5.08
N ILE A 40 17.41 -23.53 -5.11
CA ILE A 40 16.39 -23.55 -4.06
C ILE A 40 15.55 -24.82 -4.28
N ALA A 41 15.32 -25.61 -3.24
CA ALA A 41 14.42 -26.75 -3.34
C ALA A 41 13.04 -26.24 -3.80
N ALA A 42 12.36 -26.95 -4.69
CA ALA A 42 11.11 -26.47 -5.28
C ALA A 42 10.03 -26.10 -4.23
N GLU A 43 10.10 -26.67 -3.03
CA GLU A 43 9.21 -26.38 -1.90
C GLU A 43 9.54 -25.06 -1.17
N GLU A 44 10.79 -24.57 -1.28
CA GLU A 44 11.25 -23.36 -0.57
C GLU A 44 11.07 -22.07 -1.40
N VAL A 45 10.75 -22.21 -2.69
CA VAL A 45 10.59 -21.08 -3.62
C VAL A 45 9.57 -20.04 -3.14
N PRO A 46 8.37 -20.41 -2.65
CA PRO A 46 7.41 -19.43 -2.13
C PRO A 46 7.96 -18.59 -0.98
N SER A 47 8.64 -19.24 -0.03
CA SER A 47 9.21 -18.58 1.15
C SER A 47 10.36 -17.64 0.76
N ALA A 48 11.24 -18.09 -0.13
CA ALA A 48 12.35 -17.28 -0.63
C ALA A 48 11.86 -16.05 -1.40
N VAL A 49 10.85 -16.20 -2.27
CA VAL A 49 10.25 -15.08 -3.01
C VAL A 49 9.58 -14.09 -2.06
N LEU A 50 8.82 -14.56 -1.07
CA LEU A 50 8.17 -13.68 -0.10
C LEU A 50 9.19 -12.94 0.79
N ALA A 51 10.28 -13.60 1.19
CA ALA A 51 11.37 -12.96 1.92
C ALA A 51 12.06 -11.87 1.07
N LEU A 52 12.30 -12.11 -0.21
CA LEU A 52 12.87 -11.12 -1.13
C LEU A 52 11.94 -9.92 -1.30
N VAL A 53 10.66 -10.16 -1.53
CA VAL A 53 9.64 -9.10 -1.66
C VAL A 53 9.48 -8.32 -0.35
N SER A 54 9.52 -9.00 0.79
CA SER A 54 9.51 -8.37 2.12
C SER A 54 10.68 -7.41 2.31
N ASN A 55 11.89 -7.87 1.96
CA ASN A 55 13.09 -7.05 2.00
C ASN A 55 13.00 -5.86 1.05
N LEU A 56 12.45 -6.06 -0.17
CA LEU A 56 12.25 -4.98 -1.13
C LEU A 56 11.36 -3.88 -0.55
N VAL A 57 10.26 -4.26 0.10
CA VAL A 57 9.27 -3.32 0.67
C VAL A 57 9.75 -2.66 1.97
N THR A 58 10.61 -3.32 2.73
CA THR A 58 11.09 -2.82 4.03
C THR A 58 12.37 -1.99 3.89
N LEU A 59 13.32 -2.45 3.07
CA LEU A 59 14.65 -1.84 2.96
C LEU A 59 14.74 -0.82 1.83
N TYR A 60 13.89 -0.95 0.81
CA TYR A 60 13.95 -0.11 -0.39
C TYR A 60 12.58 0.44 -0.81
N PRO A 61 11.83 1.09 0.09
CA PRO A 61 10.49 1.62 -0.22
C PRO A 61 10.51 2.65 -1.36
N ASP A 62 11.63 3.38 -1.50
CA ASP A 62 11.86 4.39 -2.54
C ASP A 62 12.85 3.91 -3.63
N SER A 63 13.01 2.59 -3.80
CA SER A 63 13.86 2.05 -4.88
C SER A 63 13.43 2.56 -6.25
N ASP A 64 14.41 2.73 -7.15
CA ASP A 64 14.12 2.97 -8.55
C ASP A 64 13.19 1.88 -9.08
N SER A 65 12.10 2.32 -9.73
CA SER A 65 11.13 1.51 -10.46
C SER A 65 11.77 0.41 -11.31
N THR A 66 12.95 0.66 -11.88
CA THR A 66 13.69 -0.29 -12.71
C THR A 66 14.22 -1.48 -11.89
N PHE A 67 14.79 -1.22 -10.71
CA PHE A 67 15.30 -2.23 -9.81
C PHE A 67 14.17 -3.13 -9.30
N SER A 68 13.11 -2.52 -8.77
CA SER A 68 11.94 -3.27 -8.26
C SER A 68 11.32 -4.14 -9.36
N SER A 69 11.20 -3.62 -10.58
CA SER A 69 10.66 -4.36 -11.72
C SER A 69 11.52 -5.55 -12.10
N SER A 70 12.85 -5.39 -12.16
CA SER A 70 13.79 -6.48 -12.49
C SER A 70 13.80 -7.59 -11.43
N MET A 71 13.63 -7.23 -10.16
CA MET A 71 13.56 -8.19 -9.07
C MET A 71 12.25 -8.98 -9.09
N LEU A 72 11.13 -8.30 -9.33
CA LEU A 72 9.83 -8.94 -9.48
C LEU A 72 9.77 -9.83 -10.73
N GLU A 73 10.40 -9.43 -11.83
CA GLU A 73 10.54 -10.28 -13.02
C GLU A 73 11.34 -11.55 -12.71
N SER A 74 12.43 -11.44 -11.96
CA SER A 74 13.23 -12.59 -11.51
C SER A 74 12.40 -13.52 -10.61
N CYS A 75 11.60 -12.96 -9.70
CA CYS A 75 10.69 -13.73 -8.85
C CYS A 75 9.59 -14.42 -9.68
N ALA A 76 9.04 -13.72 -10.68
CA ALA A 76 8.01 -14.26 -11.57
C ALA A 76 8.55 -15.45 -12.37
N LYS A 77 9.76 -15.32 -12.91
CA LYS A 77 10.45 -16.38 -13.62
C LYS A 77 10.64 -17.61 -12.73
N ALA A 78 11.20 -17.42 -11.53
CA ALA A 78 11.41 -18.52 -10.58
C ALA A 78 10.10 -19.20 -10.17
N CYS A 79 9.05 -18.42 -9.90
CA CYS A 79 7.72 -18.98 -9.62
C CYS A 79 7.24 -19.84 -10.79
N SER A 80 7.37 -19.34 -12.02
CA SER A 80 6.92 -20.06 -13.23
C SER A 80 7.69 -21.36 -13.48
N GLU A 81 8.99 -21.38 -13.22
CA GLU A 81 9.85 -22.57 -13.37
C GLU A 81 9.47 -23.68 -12.38
N HIS A 82 8.93 -23.31 -11.22
CA HIS A 82 8.54 -24.23 -10.16
C HIS A 82 7.01 -24.43 -10.02
N GLY A 83 6.21 -23.91 -10.96
CA GLY A 83 4.76 -24.11 -10.99
C GLY A 83 3.94 -23.26 -10.02
N TYR A 84 4.53 -22.21 -9.45
CA TYR A 84 3.85 -21.25 -8.58
C TYR A 84 3.34 -20.03 -9.35
N SER A 85 2.30 -19.40 -8.82
CA SER A 85 1.80 -18.12 -9.32
C SER A 85 2.28 -17.00 -8.42
N LEU A 86 3.12 -16.11 -8.95
CA LEU A 86 3.58 -14.92 -8.23
C LEU A 86 2.40 -14.06 -7.74
N SER A 87 1.35 -13.90 -8.56
CA SER A 87 0.12 -13.20 -8.20
C SER A 87 -0.51 -13.75 -6.93
N LYS A 88 -0.62 -15.09 -6.81
CA LYS A 88 -1.18 -15.73 -5.61
C LYS A 88 -0.31 -15.49 -4.38
N LEU A 89 1.00 -15.57 -4.51
CA LEU A 89 1.94 -15.34 -3.41
C LEU A 89 1.88 -13.90 -2.91
N LEU A 90 1.88 -12.93 -3.83
CA LEU A 90 1.82 -11.50 -3.48
C LEU A 90 0.46 -11.08 -2.89
N GLN A 91 -0.60 -11.86 -3.10
CA GLN A 91 -1.92 -11.60 -2.53
C GLN A 91 -2.19 -12.41 -1.26
N ASP A 92 -1.26 -13.28 -0.86
CA ASP A 92 -1.40 -14.10 0.33
C ASP A 92 -1.07 -13.31 1.60
N THR A 93 -2.06 -13.18 2.48
CA THR A 93 -1.95 -12.53 3.78
C THR A 93 -1.54 -13.52 4.88
N ALA A 94 -1.57 -14.82 4.62
CA ALA A 94 -1.27 -15.86 5.61
C ALA A 94 0.24 -16.08 5.82
N SER A 95 1.10 -15.42 5.03
CA SER A 95 2.55 -15.50 5.20
C SER A 95 2.99 -14.87 6.51
N GLU A 96 3.68 -15.65 7.35
CA GLU A 96 4.30 -15.19 8.59
C GLU A 96 5.29 -14.04 8.34
N SER A 97 5.94 -14.00 7.17
CA SER A 97 6.92 -12.97 6.81
C SER A 97 6.30 -11.58 6.66
N MET A 98 4.99 -11.48 6.45
CA MET A 98 4.29 -10.21 6.17
C MET A 98 3.31 -9.79 7.27
N ALA A 99 3.42 -10.39 8.46
CA ALA A 99 2.64 -10.00 9.64
C ALA A 99 1.13 -9.84 9.38
N GLY A 100 0.55 -10.71 8.54
CA GLY A 100 -0.89 -10.72 8.26
C GLY A 100 -1.36 -9.80 7.11
N HIS A 101 -0.45 -9.09 6.45
CA HIS A 101 -0.78 -8.14 5.37
C HIS A 101 -0.08 -8.51 4.06
N THR A 102 -0.50 -7.90 2.95
CA THR A 102 0.15 -8.08 1.65
C THR A 102 1.41 -7.23 1.52
N PRO A 103 2.36 -7.59 0.63
CA PRO A 103 3.47 -6.72 0.26
C PRO A 103 3.05 -5.32 -0.20
N ILE A 104 1.88 -5.20 -0.85
CA ILE A 104 1.38 -3.90 -1.31
C ILE A 104 0.95 -3.02 -0.14
N TYR A 105 0.32 -3.58 0.90
CA TYR A 105 0.03 -2.86 2.14
C TYR A 105 1.31 -2.26 2.74
N TRP A 106 2.34 -3.09 2.91
CA TRP A 106 3.61 -2.63 3.48
C TRP A 106 4.32 -1.61 2.60
N ALA A 107 4.20 -1.72 1.26
CA ALA A 107 4.76 -0.73 0.33
C ALA A 107 4.09 0.64 0.46
N ILE A 108 2.83 0.69 0.89
CA ILE A 108 2.11 1.93 1.18
C ILE A 108 2.52 2.47 2.55
N VAL A 109 2.55 1.62 3.58
CA VAL A 109 2.83 2.03 4.96
C VAL A 109 4.28 2.48 5.17
N ASN A 110 5.24 1.79 4.56
CA ASN A 110 6.67 2.10 4.70
C ASN A 110 7.12 3.25 3.80
N ARG A 111 6.22 3.79 2.96
CA ARG A 111 6.54 4.91 2.07
C ARG A 111 6.84 6.15 2.91
N THR A 112 7.94 6.83 2.59
CA THR A 112 8.16 8.18 3.07
C THR A 112 7.42 9.16 2.16
N PRO A 113 6.59 10.09 2.68
CA PRO A 113 6.01 11.15 1.87
C PRO A 113 7.11 12.12 1.44
N THR A 114 7.89 11.76 0.43
CA THR A 114 8.97 12.61 -0.06
C THR A 114 8.36 13.71 -0.93
N SER A 115 8.73 14.96 -0.67
CA SER A 115 8.33 16.18 -1.41
C SER A 115 8.77 16.22 -2.88
N GLN A 116 9.31 15.12 -3.41
CA GLN A 116 9.71 14.91 -4.80
C GLN A 116 8.88 13.79 -5.44
N ASP A 117 7.57 14.00 -5.55
CA ASP A 117 6.68 13.25 -6.47
C ASP A 117 6.99 13.62 -7.95
N ALA A 118 8.26 13.76 -8.33
CA ALA A 118 8.70 14.16 -9.67
C ALA A 118 8.73 12.97 -10.66
N SER A 119 8.58 11.74 -10.18
CA SER A 119 8.44 10.54 -11.00
C SER A 119 7.02 9.95 -10.95
N ILE A 120 5.99 10.79 -10.76
CA ILE A 120 4.60 10.37 -10.98
C ILE A 120 4.51 9.78 -12.40
N HIS A 121 4.49 8.45 -12.48
CA HIS A 121 4.19 7.72 -13.70
C HIS A 121 2.80 8.13 -14.19
N LYS A 122 2.47 7.85 -15.46
CA LYS A 122 1.15 8.16 -16.06
C LYS A 122 -0.06 7.73 -15.21
N THR A 123 0.13 6.81 -14.26
CA THR A 123 -0.87 6.25 -13.36
C THR A 123 -1.04 6.99 -12.02
N GLY A 124 -0.21 7.98 -11.68
CA GLY A 124 -0.31 8.65 -10.37
C GLY A 124 0.31 7.86 -9.20
N LEU A 125 0.87 6.68 -9.46
CA LEU A 125 1.32 5.73 -8.44
C LEU A 125 2.85 5.69 -8.31
N PRO A 126 3.39 5.48 -7.09
CA PRO A 126 4.80 5.20 -6.87
C PRO A 126 5.29 3.97 -7.65
N GLY A 127 6.55 4.00 -8.07
CA GLY A 127 7.16 2.96 -8.91
C GLY A 127 7.02 1.55 -8.34
N LEU A 128 7.33 1.35 -7.06
CA LEU A 128 7.23 0.05 -6.39
C LEU A 128 5.79 -0.47 -6.32
N ILE A 129 4.83 0.39 -5.93
CA ILE A 129 3.40 0.03 -5.87
C ILE A 129 2.90 -0.34 -7.26
N SER A 130 3.24 0.45 -8.28
CA SER A 130 2.86 0.17 -9.66
C SER A 130 3.47 -1.14 -10.17
N ALA A 131 4.73 -1.42 -9.82
CA ALA A 131 5.40 -2.66 -10.19
C ALA A 131 4.73 -3.87 -9.54
N LEU A 132 4.46 -3.83 -8.22
CA LEU A 132 3.75 -4.90 -7.53
C LEU A 132 2.36 -5.15 -8.13
N LEU A 133 1.59 -4.09 -8.40
CA LEU A 133 0.25 -4.20 -8.99
C LEU A 133 0.26 -4.88 -10.38
N SER A 134 1.33 -4.71 -11.15
CA SER A 134 1.45 -5.37 -12.47
C SER A 134 1.53 -6.90 -12.36
N TYR A 135 2.01 -7.44 -11.24
CA TYR A 135 2.16 -8.88 -10.99
C TYR A 135 1.02 -9.48 -10.14
N THR A 136 0.12 -8.65 -9.59
CA THR A 136 -1.01 -9.10 -8.75
C THR A 136 -2.35 -9.11 -9.46
N SER A 137 -2.39 -8.90 -10.77
CA SER A 137 -3.65 -8.97 -11.52
C SER A 137 -4.11 -10.43 -11.73
N PRO A 138 -5.42 -10.75 -11.59
CA PRO A 138 -6.48 -9.91 -11.02
C PRO A 138 -6.40 -9.83 -9.48
N LEU A 139 -6.77 -8.67 -8.93
CA LEU A 139 -6.83 -8.47 -7.48
C LEU A 139 -8.05 -9.18 -6.86
N THR A 140 -7.83 -9.83 -5.72
CA THR A 140 -8.92 -10.32 -4.87
C THR A 140 -9.54 -9.19 -4.07
N GLU A 141 -10.81 -9.35 -3.68
CA GLU A 141 -11.50 -8.38 -2.80
C GLU A 141 -10.76 -8.18 -1.47
N ARG A 142 -10.20 -9.26 -0.91
CA ARG A 142 -9.37 -9.19 0.31
C ARG A 142 -8.14 -8.31 0.09
N THR A 143 -7.42 -8.48 -1.01
CA THR A 143 -6.24 -7.65 -1.32
C THR A 143 -6.64 -6.19 -1.54
N ILE A 144 -7.78 -5.92 -2.16
CA ILE A 144 -8.28 -4.54 -2.32
C ILE A 144 -8.55 -3.90 -0.96
N LEU A 145 -9.22 -4.61 -0.05
CA LEU A 145 -9.46 -4.12 1.31
C LEU A 145 -8.15 -3.89 2.08
N ASP A 146 -7.20 -4.80 1.95
CA ASP A 146 -5.88 -4.68 2.57
C ASP A 146 -5.12 -3.45 2.07
N ILE A 147 -5.13 -3.20 0.75
CA ILE A 147 -4.54 -2.00 0.15
C ILE A 147 -5.21 -0.72 0.65
N ARG A 148 -6.54 -0.71 0.77
CA ARG A 148 -7.30 0.42 1.34
C ARG A 148 -6.90 0.66 2.79
N HIS A 149 -6.72 -0.40 3.57
CA HIS A 149 -6.26 -0.31 4.94
C HIS A 149 -4.84 0.26 5.03
N GLY A 150 -3.93 -0.12 4.13
CA GLY A 150 -2.59 0.46 4.06
C GLY A 150 -2.62 1.96 3.78
N CYS A 151 -3.48 2.40 2.86
CA CYS A 151 -3.68 3.83 2.59
C CYS A 151 -4.23 4.58 3.81
N LEU A 152 -5.15 3.96 4.56
CA LEU A 152 -5.72 4.54 5.78
C LEU A 152 -4.65 4.65 6.88
N ALA A 153 -3.86 3.60 7.08
CA ALA A 153 -2.77 3.56 8.05
C ALA A 153 -1.70 4.63 7.75
N ALA A 154 -1.32 4.78 6.48
CA ALA A 154 -0.37 5.82 6.03
C ALA A 154 -0.98 7.23 5.99
N SER A 155 -2.32 7.35 6.02
CA SER A 155 -3.05 8.61 5.74
C SER A 155 -2.64 9.26 4.42
N ASP A 156 -2.26 8.45 3.41
CA ASP A 156 -1.77 8.92 2.12
C ASP A 156 -2.91 9.01 1.10
N GLN A 157 -3.53 10.19 1.04
CA GLN A 157 -4.62 10.46 0.11
C GLN A 157 -4.16 10.44 -1.35
N HIS A 158 -2.90 10.76 -1.66
CA HIS A 158 -2.39 10.79 -3.03
C HIS A 158 -2.31 9.37 -3.62
N VAL A 159 -1.71 8.44 -2.87
CA VAL A 159 -1.65 7.03 -3.26
C VAL A 159 -3.05 6.44 -3.37
N PHE A 160 -3.94 6.73 -2.41
CA PHE A 160 -5.31 6.27 -2.46
C PHE A 160 -6.06 6.75 -3.72
N GLN A 161 -5.92 8.04 -4.08
CA GLN A 161 -6.52 8.54 -5.32
C GLN A 161 -5.92 7.86 -6.54
N GLY A 162 -4.58 7.75 -6.64
CA GLY A 162 -3.92 7.04 -7.74
C GLY A 162 -4.42 5.60 -7.93
N LEU A 163 -4.58 4.87 -6.82
CA LEU A 163 -5.10 3.50 -6.84
C LEU A 163 -6.54 3.45 -7.34
N ARG A 164 -7.40 4.37 -6.87
CA ARG A 164 -8.79 4.47 -7.32
C ARG A 164 -8.93 4.78 -8.81
N LEU A 165 -7.98 5.52 -9.39
CA LEU A 165 -8.00 5.82 -10.83
C LEU A 165 -7.57 4.60 -11.66
N SER A 166 -6.91 3.62 -11.05
CA SER A 166 -6.49 2.40 -11.75
C SER A 166 -7.69 1.51 -12.12
N PRO A 167 -7.72 0.96 -13.35
CA PRO A 167 -8.74 0.00 -13.77
C PRO A 167 -8.83 -1.24 -12.88
N LEU A 168 -7.77 -1.54 -12.12
CA LEU A 168 -7.73 -2.66 -11.18
C LEU A 168 -8.67 -2.48 -9.99
N PHE A 169 -8.99 -1.24 -9.60
CA PHE A 169 -9.82 -0.91 -8.44
C PHE A 169 -11.23 -0.47 -8.82
N ASN A 170 -11.41 0.08 -10.02
CA ASN A 170 -12.72 0.53 -10.49
C ASN A 170 -12.92 0.16 -11.97
N PRO A 171 -13.09 -1.15 -12.28
CA PRO A 171 -13.37 -1.58 -13.63
C PRO A 171 -14.76 -1.06 -14.05
N LEU A 172 -14.78 -0.14 -15.02
CA LEU A 172 -16.04 0.27 -15.65
C LEU A 172 -16.65 -0.94 -16.36
N SER A 173 -17.94 -1.19 -16.14
CA SER A 173 -18.63 -2.21 -16.93
C SER A 173 -18.65 -1.79 -18.41
N GLY A 174 -18.54 -2.76 -19.33
CA GLY A 174 -18.51 -2.50 -20.77
C GLY A 174 -19.65 -1.59 -21.28
N PRO A 175 -20.91 -1.80 -20.86
CA PRO A 175 -22.02 -0.92 -21.23
C PRO A 175 -21.85 0.52 -20.72
N GLN A 176 -21.33 0.71 -19.50
CA GLN A 176 -21.07 2.04 -18.95
C GLN A 176 -19.95 2.73 -19.72
N ALA A 177 -18.87 2.03 -20.04
CA ALA A 177 -17.79 2.58 -20.85
C ALA A 177 -18.29 3.03 -22.25
N MET A 178 -19.16 2.22 -22.87
CA MET A 178 -19.75 2.54 -24.18
C MET A 178 -20.68 3.76 -24.13
N LEU A 179 -21.61 3.81 -23.17
CA LEU A 179 -22.56 4.91 -23.02
C LEU A 179 -21.90 6.21 -22.58
N LEU A 180 -20.76 6.12 -21.88
CA LEU A 180 -20.06 7.27 -21.36
C LEU A 180 -18.98 7.82 -22.33
N GLY A 181 -18.67 7.08 -23.40
CA GLY A 181 -17.80 7.55 -24.50
C GLY A 181 -16.34 7.15 -24.35
N GLY A 182 -16.06 6.00 -23.75
CA GLY A 182 -14.74 5.36 -23.70
C GLY A 182 -13.75 5.91 -22.66
N ALA A 183 -13.78 7.21 -22.37
CA ALA A 183 -12.94 7.82 -21.34
C ALA A 183 -13.76 8.79 -20.48
N ILE A 184 -14.14 8.36 -19.28
CA ILE A 184 -14.74 9.24 -18.27
C ILE A 184 -13.58 9.92 -17.54
N PRO A 185 -13.52 11.26 -17.49
CA PRO A 185 -12.56 11.93 -16.64
C PRO A 185 -12.79 11.54 -15.19
N HIS A 186 -11.69 11.27 -14.48
CA HIS A 186 -11.74 10.81 -13.10
C HIS A 186 -12.35 11.85 -12.15
N ASP A 187 -12.98 11.36 -11.09
CA ASP A 187 -13.46 12.22 -10.00
C ASP A 187 -12.27 12.82 -9.25
N GLU A 188 -12.31 14.13 -8.99
CA GLU A 188 -11.31 14.79 -8.15
C GLU A 188 -11.86 14.91 -6.72
N ILE A 189 -11.09 14.43 -5.75
CA ILE A 189 -11.41 14.55 -4.33
C ILE A 189 -10.25 15.22 -3.61
N THR A 190 -10.52 16.34 -2.97
CA THR A 190 -9.57 17.05 -2.11
C THR A 190 -10.08 16.98 -0.68
N VAL A 191 -9.24 16.47 0.23
CA VAL A 191 -9.49 16.50 1.67
C VAL A 191 -8.54 17.53 2.27
N LYS A 192 -9.09 18.47 3.03
CA LYS A 192 -8.32 19.47 3.78
C LYS A 192 -8.57 19.29 5.26
N TYR A 193 -7.52 19.50 6.05
CA TYR A 193 -7.59 19.53 7.49
C TYR A 193 -7.37 20.99 7.92
N PRO A 194 -8.44 21.75 8.23
CA PRO A 194 -8.30 23.07 8.85
C PRO A 194 -7.53 22.98 10.17
N GLU A 195 -7.00 24.11 10.63
CA GLU A 195 -6.19 24.17 11.86
C GLU A 195 -6.98 23.80 13.13
N ASP A 196 -8.32 23.84 13.07
CA ASP A 196 -9.19 23.45 14.16
C ASP A 196 -9.20 21.91 14.34
N GLU A 197 -8.88 21.47 15.57
CA GLU A 197 -8.74 20.06 15.91
C GLU A 197 -10.07 19.29 15.71
N GLY A 198 -10.06 18.36 14.75
CA GLY A 198 -11.13 17.37 14.57
C GLY A 198 -12.09 17.64 13.41
N GLU A 199 -11.93 18.72 12.66
CA GLU A 199 -12.70 18.97 11.44
C GLU A 199 -11.89 18.63 10.18
N PHE A 200 -12.58 18.21 9.12
CA PHE A 200 -12.01 18.09 7.78
C PHE A 200 -13.01 18.57 6.74
N GLU A 201 -12.52 19.29 5.73
CA GLU A 201 -13.31 19.72 4.58
C GLU A 201 -13.03 18.77 3.41
N VAL A 202 -14.10 18.23 2.80
CA VAL A 202 -13.97 17.47 1.55
C VAL A 202 -14.61 18.22 0.39
N LYS A 203 -13.83 18.42 -0.66
CA LYS A 203 -14.28 18.97 -1.93
C LYS A 203 -14.32 17.87 -2.99
N PHE A 204 -15.50 17.65 -3.56
CA PHE A 204 -15.70 16.73 -4.67
C PHE A 204 -15.92 17.50 -5.97
N LYS A 205 -15.29 17.03 -7.05
CA LYS A 205 -15.60 17.45 -8.41
C LYS A 205 -15.81 16.21 -9.27
N ILE A 206 -17.02 16.10 -9.79
CA ILE A 206 -17.50 14.92 -10.52
C ILE A 206 -17.72 15.30 -11.99
N PRO A 207 -16.76 15.02 -12.89
CA PRO A 207 -16.92 15.33 -14.31
C PRO A 207 -18.13 14.60 -14.90
N HIS A 208 -18.89 15.32 -15.72
CA HIS A 208 -20.10 14.81 -16.37
C HIS A 208 -21.14 14.21 -15.42
N PHE A 209 -21.27 14.75 -14.19
CA PHE A 209 -22.22 14.28 -13.18
C PHE A 209 -23.62 13.94 -13.74
N HIS A 210 -24.25 14.88 -14.47
CA HIS A 210 -25.58 14.63 -15.06
C HIS A 210 -25.61 13.44 -16.04
N LYS A 211 -24.58 13.29 -16.88
CA LYS A 211 -24.49 12.19 -17.85
C LYS A 211 -24.32 10.86 -17.12
N ARG A 212 -23.41 10.83 -16.13
CA ARG A 212 -23.13 9.64 -15.30
C ARG A 212 -24.34 9.24 -14.48
N MET A 213 -25.05 10.18 -13.86
CA MET A 213 -26.29 9.91 -13.14
C MET A 213 -27.39 9.37 -14.05
N ARG A 214 -27.53 9.88 -15.29
CA ARG A 214 -28.52 9.35 -16.24
C ARG A 214 -28.24 7.90 -16.67
N VAL A 215 -26.96 7.55 -16.81
CA VAL A 215 -26.52 6.24 -17.32
C VAL A 215 -26.39 5.20 -16.21
N VAL A 216 -25.72 5.57 -15.11
CA VAL A 216 -25.33 4.66 -14.02
C VAL A 216 -26.30 4.73 -12.84
N GLN A 217 -27.09 5.80 -12.74
CA GLN A 217 -28.05 6.07 -11.65
C GLN A 217 -27.45 6.18 -10.24
N HIS A 218 -26.16 5.93 -10.08
CA HIS A 218 -25.42 6.00 -8.84
C HIS A 218 -23.96 6.39 -9.10
N ILE A 219 -23.37 7.21 -8.23
CA ILE A 219 -21.96 7.60 -8.28
C ILE A 219 -21.35 7.34 -6.91
N ALA A 220 -20.48 6.33 -6.82
CA ALA A 220 -19.72 6.03 -5.61
C ALA A 220 -18.48 6.94 -5.53
N LEU A 221 -18.26 7.55 -4.37
CA LEU A 221 -17.06 8.32 -4.06
C LEU A 221 -16.42 7.74 -2.80
N ASP A 222 -15.16 7.34 -2.91
CA ASP A 222 -14.37 6.88 -1.78
C ASP A 222 -13.29 7.92 -1.44
N LEU A 223 -13.08 8.15 -0.14
CA LEU A 223 -12.07 9.06 0.40
C LEU A 223 -11.47 8.51 1.69
N ILE A 224 -10.27 8.95 2.06
CA ILE A 224 -9.67 8.70 3.36
C ILE A 224 -9.61 10.02 4.12
N ALA A 225 -10.12 10.00 5.36
CA ALA A 225 -10.05 11.11 6.28
C ALA A 225 -9.59 10.60 7.65
N LYS A 226 -8.68 11.34 8.29
CA LYS A 226 -8.17 11.04 9.63
C LYS A 226 -8.90 11.91 10.65
N GLY A 227 -9.59 11.28 11.60
CA GLY A 227 -10.04 11.95 12.82
C GLY A 227 -8.91 11.99 13.84
N THR A 228 -8.74 13.12 14.53
CA THR A 228 -8.02 13.13 15.80
C THR A 228 -8.98 12.63 16.87
N ASN A 229 -8.68 11.49 17.50
CA ASN A 229 -9.38 11.13 18.72
C ASN A 229 -8.94 12.16 19.77
N ALA A 230 -9.75 13.19 20.01
CA ALA A 230 -9.58 14.04 21.18
C ALA A 230 -9.63 13.12 22.40
N THR A 231 -8.49 12.91 23.05
CA THR A 231 -8.46 12.33 24.39
C THR A 231 -9.30 13.25 25.25
N ALA A 232 -10.50 12.81 25.59
CA ALA A 232 -11.38 13.51 26.53
C ALA A 232 -10.59 13.68 27.83
N THR A 233 -10.16 14.90 28.09
CA THR A 233 -9.50 15.32 29.33
C THR A 233 -10.49 15.50 30.47
#